data_AF-A0AAD7PZG5-F1
#
_entry.id   AF-A0AAD7PZG5-F1
#
_cell.length_a   1.000
_cell.length_b   1.000
_cell.length_c   1.000
_cell.angle_alpha   90.00
_cell.angle_beta   90.00
_cell.angle_gamma   90.00
#
_symmetry.space_group_name_H-M   'P 1'
#
loop_
_entity.id
_entity.type
_entity.pdbx_description
1 polymer ?
#
loop_
_entity_poly.entity_id
_entity_poly.type
_entity_poly.pdbx_seq_one_letter_code
_entity_poly.pdbx_strand_id
1 'polypeptide(L)'
;MVCRLKKSLYGLNQSPRAWFGRFSEVVLSFGLQRCTVDHSVFYKHTPNGRILLIVYVDDIVITGDDNHVIQQLKSFLQSKFQTKDLGQLKYFLGIEVARSQLGICLSQRKYCLDVLSDIGMLDSKPVDTPMDPNTKLVPDEGELLTNPEQYRRLVGKLNYLIVTRPDITFATSMVSQFLSQPRTSH
;
A
#
# COMPACT_ATOMS: atom_id res chain seq x y z
N MET A 1 -9.09 -40.19 -1.59
CA MET A 1 -7.92 -39.94 -0.72
C MET A 1 -8.04 -38.51 -0.21
N VAL A 2 -8.10 -38.31 1.12
CA VAL A 2 -8.29 -36.98 1.74
C VAL A 2 -7.05 -36.71 2.61
N CYS A 3 -6.33 -35.63 2.33
CA CYS A 3 -5.13 -35.26 3.07
C CYS A 3 -5.47 -34.25 4.18
N ARG A 4 -5.00 -34.49 5.41
CA ARG A 4 -5.12 -33.55 6.53
C ARG A 4 -3.94 -32.60 6.57
N LEU A 5 -4.21 -31.30 6.43
CA LEU A 5 -3.22 -30.24 6.55
C LEU A 5 -2.77 -30.04 8.00
N LYS A 6 -1.45 -30.06 8.23
CA LYS A 6 -0.82 -29.79 9.54
C LYS A 6 -0.34 -28.34 9.70
N LYS A 7 -0.26 -27.58 8.60
CA LYS A 7 0.13 -26.16 8.55
C LYS A 7 -0.79 -25.44 7.57
N SER A 8 -0.94 -24.12 7.74
CA SER A 8 -1.66 -23.29 6.77
C SER A 8 -0.91 -23.27 5.43
N LEU A 9 -1.63 -23.48 4.34
CA LEU A 9 -1.09 -23.36 2.97
C LEU A 9 -1.40 -21.99 2.40
N TYR A 10 -0.51 -21.47 1.58
CA TYR A 10 -0.79 -20.26 0.80
C TYR A 10 -2.07 -20.45 -0.05
N GLY A 11 -2.90 -19.41 -0.13
CA GLY A 11 -4.17 -19.45 -0.88
C GLY A 11 -5.41 -19.86 -0.09
N LEU A 12 -5.29 -20.29 1.17
CA LEU A 12 -6.47 -20.43 2.04
C LEU A 12 -6.85 -19.08 2.67
N ASN A 13 -8.14 -18.78 2.74
CA ASN A 13 -8.66 -17.54 3.35
C ASN A 13 -8.19 -17.32 4.80
N GLN A 14 -7.89 -18.39 5.54
CA GLN A 14 -7.43 -18.31 6.93
C GLN A 14 -5.91 -18.19 7.08
N SER A 15 -5.14 -18.45 6.02
CA SER A 15 -3.68 -18.50 6.09
C SER A 15 -3.03 -17.18 6.47
N PRO A 16 -3.46 -16.01 5.93
CA PRO A 16 -2.91 -14.72 6.35
C PRO A 16 -3.13 -14.46 7.85
N ARG A 17 -4.30 -14.84 8.39
CA ARG A 17 -4.62 -14.68 9.81
C ARG A 17 -3.76 -15.59 10.69
N ALA A 18 -3.60 -16.86 10.31
CA ALA A 18 -2.77 -17.80 11.05
C ALA A 18 -1.29 -17.38 11.03
N TRP A 19 -0.80 -16.92 9.88
CA TRP A 19 0.55 -16.37 9.73
C TRP A 19 0.75 -15.15 10.64
N PHE A 20 -0.16 -14.17 10.58
CA PHE A 20 -0.07 -12.95 11.37
C PHE A 20 -0.15 -13.21 12.88
N GLY A 21 -0.99 -14.17 13.30
CA GLY A 21 -1.06 -14.63 14.68
C GLY A 21 0.27 -15.18 15.16
N ARG A 22 0.87 -16.10 14.39
CA ARG A 22 2.19 -16.66 14.71
C ARG A 22 3.29 -15.61 14.72
N PHE A 23 3.29 -14.72 13.73
CA PHE A 23 4.26 -13.63 13.62
C PHE A 23 4.19 -12.70 14.83
N SER A 24 2.97 -12.29 15.20
CA SER A 24 2.69 -11.48 16.36
C SER A 24 3.23 -12.08 17.65
N GLU A 25 2.95 -13.36 17.93
CA GLU A 25 3.45 -14.05 19.13
C GLU A 25 4.97 -13.98 19.23
N VAL A 26 5.66 -14.22 18.11
CA VAL A 26 7.12 -14.19 18.06
C VAL A 26 7.66 -12.79 18.32
N VAL A 27 7.09 -11.76 17.67
CA VAL A 27 7.52 -10.37 17.86
C VAL A 27 7.27 -9.87 19.29
N LEU A 28 6.13 -10.23 19.88
CA LEU A 28 5.83 -9.94 21.29
C LEU A 28 6.82 -10.64 22.23
N SER A 29 7.24 -11.88 21.92
CA SER A 29 8.24 -12.61 22.73
C SER A 29 9.64 -11.99 22.71
N PHE A 30 9.98 -11.23 21.66
CA PHE A 30 11.21 -10.42 21.61
C PHE A 30 11.11 -9.14 22.48
N GLY A 31 9.91 -8.81 22.95
CA GLY A 31 9.62 -7.64 23.77
C GLY A 31 9.25 -6.39 22.97
N LEU A 32 8.76 -6.52 21.72
CA LEU A 32 7.99 -5.44 21.09
C LEU A 32 6.57 -5.42 21.67
N GLN A 33 5.96 -4.25 21.64
CA GLN A 33 4.56 -4.01 21.99
C GLN A 33 3.75 -3.76 20.72
N ARG A 34 2.49 -4.18 20.69
CA ARG A 34 1.59 -3.91 19.57
C ARG A 34 0.94 -2.54 19.74
N CYS A 35 0.88 -1.75 18.66
CA CYS A 35 0.16 -0.49 18.65
C CYS A 35 -1.36 -0.73 18.78
N THR A 36 -2.02 0.13 19.54
CA THR A 36 -3.47 0.08 19.78
C THR A 36 -4.27 0.72 18.65
N VAL A 37 -3.67 1.68 17.93
CA VAL A 37 -4.30 2.38 16.79
C VAL A 37 -4.21 1.53 15.52
N ASP A 38 -3.03 0.93 15.27
CA ASP A 38 -2.81 0.06 14.13
C ASP A 38 -2.16 -1.25 14.58
N HIS A 39 -2.92 -2.35 14.54
CA HIS A 39 -2.45 -3.65 14.98
C HIS A 39 -1.35 -4.26 14.10
N SER A 40 -1.12 -3.72 12.89
CA SER A 40 -0.02 -4.12 12.01
C SER A 40 1.32 -3.49 12.42
N VAL A 41 1.29 -2.51 13.33
CA VAL A 41 2.47 -1.80 13.83
C VAL A 41 2.85 -2.30 15.21
N PHE A 42 4.12 -2.62 15.37
CA PHE A 42 4.76 -2.98 16.61
C PHE A 42 5.85 -1.98 16.93
N TYR A 43 6.10 -1.73 18.21
CA TYR A 43 7.10 -0.77 18.63
C TYR A 43 7.83 -1.23 19.90
N LYS A 44 9.03 -0.68 20.12
CA LYS A 44 9.79 -0.87 21.36
C LYS A 44 10.55 0.41 21.68
N HIS A 45 10.48 0.85 22.92
CA HIS A 45 11.33 1.92 23.43
C HIS A 45 12.67 1.34 23.90
N THR A 46 13.73 2.05 23.59
CA THR A 46 15.12 1.74 23.96
C THR A 46 15.75 2.98 24.59
N PRO A 47 16.86 2.84 25.32
CA PRO A 47 17.61 4.01 25.81
C PRO A 47 18.06 4.96 24.68
N ASN A 48 18.25 4.44 23.46
CA ASN A 48 18.73 5.19 22.30
C ASN A 48 17.60 5.72 21.39
N GLY A 49 16.32 5.58 21.78
CA GLY A 49 15.17 6.02 21.00
C GLY A 49 14.10 4.94 20.84
N ARG A 50 13.51 4.81 19.66
CA ARG A 50 12.42 3.85 19.41
C ARG A 50 12.67 3.00 18.18
N ILE A 51 12.05 1.83 18.16
CA ILE A 51 12.02 0.93 17.02
C ILE A 51 10.56 0.70 16.66
N LEU A 52 10.30 0.67 15.36
CA LEU A 52 9.02 0.42 14.75
C LEU A 52 9.19 -0.76 13.78
N LEU A 53 8.27 -1.72 13.87
CA LEU A 53 8.15 -2.82 12.95
C LEU A 53 6.73 -2.80 12.39
N ILE A 54 6.60 -2.70 11.08
CA ILE A 54 5.33 -2.65 10.35
C ILE A 54 5.24 -3.92 9.53
N VAL A 55 4.08 -4.58 9.55
CA VAL A 55 3.85 -5.81 8.81
C VAL A 55 2.66 -5.67 7.88
N TYR A 56 2.88 -5.93 6.59
CA TYR A 56 1.80 -6.03 5.62
C TYR A 56 1.86 -7.38 4.92
N VAL A 57 0.92 -8.26 5.25
CA VAL A 57 0.96 -9.67 4.80
C VAL A 57 2.36 -10.22 5.03
N ASP A 58 3.11 -10.62 4.01
CA ASP A 58 4.44 -11.23 4.16
C ASP A 58 5.59 -10.19 4.15
N ASP A 59 5.30 -8.91 3.87
CA ASP A 59 6.29 -7.83 3.83
C ASP A 59 6.46 -7.17 5.20
N ILE A 60 7.72 -7.05 5.65
CA ILE A 60 8.07 -6.49 6.96
C ILE A 60 8.99 -5.29 6.76
N VAL A 61 8.61 -4.15 7.33
CA VAL A 61 9.42 -2.94 7.38
C VAL A 61 9.89 -2.70 8.82
N ILE A 62 11.18 -2.53 9.01
CA ILE A 62 11.78 -2.21 10.31
C ILE A 62 12.48 -0.86 10.19
N THR A 63 12.18 0.05 11.12
CA THR A 63 12.81 1.38 11.20
C THR A 63 12.99 1.78 12.66
N GLY A 64 13.89 2.70 12.95
CA GLY A 64 14.12 3.16 14.31
C GLY A 64 15.48 3.82 14.50
N ASP A 65 15.72 4.26 15.73
CA ASP A 65 16.91 5.02 16.11
C ASP A 65 18.05 4.12 16.62
N ASP A 66 17.71 2.93 17.15
CA ASP A 66 18.67 1.97 17.69
C ASP A 66 19.01 0.87 16.67
N ASN A 67 20.07 1.11 15.89
CA ASN A 67 20.54 0.14 14.89
C ASN A 67 20.96 -1.20 15.50
N HIS A 68 21.48 -1.23 16.73
CA HIS A 68 21.91 -2.46 17.36
C HIS A 68 20.71 -3.38 17.65
N VAL A 69 19.65 -2.83 18.24
CA VAL A 69 18.43 -3.61 18.50
C VAL A 69 17.69 -3.95 17.21
N ILE A 70 17.77 -3.11 16.15
CA ILE A 70 17.27 -3.48 14.81
C ILE A 70 17.99 -4.73 14.28
N GLN A 71 19.32 -4.81 14.41
CA GLN A 71 20.09 -5.99 13.98
C GLN A 71 19.77 -7.23 14.81
N GLN A 72 19.59 -7.07 16.12
CA GLN A 72 19.14 -8.16 17.00
C GLN A 72 17.76 -8.67 16.60
N LEU A 73 16.82 -7.77 16.31
CA LEU A 73 15.47 -8.11 15.86
C LEU A 73 15.51 -8.85 14.52
N LYS A 74 16.30 -8.37 13.55
CA LYS A 74 16.50 -9.05 12.26
C LYS A 74 17.02 -10.48 12.45
N SER A 75 18.09 -10.64 13.22
CA SER A 75 18.69 -11.95 13.53
C SER A 75 17.70 -12.88 14.25
N PHE A 76 16.94 -12.33 15.19
CA PHE A 76 15.91 -13.07 15.90
C PHE A 76 14.80 -13.56 14.96
N LEU A 77 14.29 -12.69 14.08
CA LEU A 77 13.28 -13.06 13.10
C LEU A 77 13.80 -14.13 12.13
N GLN A 78 15.04 -14.01 11.68
CA GLN A 78 15.67 -14.99 10.79
C GLN A 78 15.89 -16.36 11.46
N SER A 79 16.03 -16.40 12.79
CA SER A 79 16.07 -17.66 13.55
C SER A 79 14.70 -18.36 13.68
N LYS A 80 13.60 -17.62 13.52
CA LYS A 80 12.22 -18.13 13.70
C LYS A 80 11.49 -18.33 12.38
N PHE A 81 11.85 -17.57 11.35
CA PHE A 81 11.19 -17.53 10.06
C PHE A 81 12.24 -17.57 8.94
N GLN A 82 11.86 -18.14 7.80
CA GLN A 82 12.66 -18.01 6.58
C GLN A 82 12.47 -16.61 6.01
N THR A 83 13.27 -15.65 6.49
CA THR A 83 13.24 -14.26 6.02
C THR A 83 14.44 -13.96 5.14
N LYS A 84 14.23 -13.08 4.17
CA LYS A 84 15.29 -12.49 3.35
C LYS A 84 15.37 -11.00 3.67
N ASP A 85 16.52 -10.54 4.13
CA ASP A 85 16.76 -9.11 4.27
C ASP A 85 17.00 -8.50 2.88
N LEU A 86 16.14 -7.58 2.49
CA LEU A 86 16.25 -6.84 1.22
C LEU A 86 17.12 -5.57 1.37
N GLY A 87 17.63 -5.30 2.57
CA GLY A 87 18.44 -4.15 2.90
C GLY A 87 17.60 -2.89 3.09
N GLN A 88 18.07 -1.78 2.53
CA GLN A 88 17.37 -0.50 2.63
C GLN A 88 16.06 -0.55 1.84
N LEU A 89 14.99 -0.01 2.43
CA LEU A 89 13.66 0.04 1.81
C LEU A 89 13.72 0.81 0.47
N LYS A 90 13.45 0.11 -0.63
CA LYS A 90 13.36 0.66 -1.99
C LYS A 90 11.96 0.58 -2.58
N TYR A 91 11.15 -0.38 -2.14
CA TYR A 91 9.81 -0.60 -2.64
C TYR A 91 8.94 -1.20 -1.53
N PHE A 92 7.73 -0.69 -1.35
CA PHE A 92 6.74 -1.22 -0.41
C PHE A 92 5.34 -0.85 -0.89
N LEU A 93 4.44 -1.82 -0.98
CA LEU A 93 3.05 -1.58 -1.41
C LEU A 93 2.94 -0.81 -2.73
N GLY A 94 3.72 -1.12 -3.76
CA GLY A 94 3.59 -0.34 -5.00
C GLY A 94 4.21 1.07 -4.96
N ILE A 95 4.81 1.46 -3.83
CA ILE A 95 5.47 2.74 -3.64
C ILE A 95 6.98 2.53 -3.69
N GLU A 96 7.62 3.22 -4.61
CA GLU A 96 9.06 3.33 -4.76
C GLU A 96 9.60 4.36 -3.75
N VAL A 97 10.68 3.99 -3.07
CA VAL A 97 11.34 4.82 -2.06
C VAL A 97 12.73 5.17 -2.55
N ALA A 98 12.91 6.41 -2.97
CA ALA A 98 14.21 6.97 -3.33
C ALA A 98 14.75 7.80 -2.16
N ARG A 99 16.05 7.71 -1.92
CA ARG A 99 16.74 8.45 -0.85
C ARG A 99 17.85 9.30 -1.44
N SER A 100 17.92 10.54 -0.99
CA SER A 100 18.95 11.52 -1.37
C SER A 100 19.46 12.24 -0.12
N GLN A 101 20.50 13.06 -0.27
CA GLN A 101 20.98 13.92 0.81
C GLN A 101 19.92 14.94 1.28
N LEU A 102 18.95 15.29 0.43
CA LEU A 102 17.86 16.20 0.74
C LEU A 102 16.70 15.53 1.50
N GLY A 103 16.64 14.19 1.50
CA GLY A 103 15.58 13.44 2.16
C GLY A 103 15.09 12.24 1.38
N ILE A 104 13.87 11.83 1.67
CA ILE A 104 13.21 10.64 1.10
C ILE A 104 12.13 11.10 0.12
N CYS A 105 12.15 10.55 -1.09
CA CYS A 105 11.13 10.75 -2.10
C CYS A 105 10.33 9.44 -2.25
N LEU A 106 9.00 9.55 -2.16
CA LEU A 106 8.07 8.46 -2.41
C LEU A 106 7.46 8.66 -3.80
N SER A 107 7.45 7.61 -4.62
CA SER A 107 6.92 7.67 -5.98
C SER A 107 6.11 6.43 -6.31
N GLN A 108 5.09 6.59 -7.15
CA GLN A 108 4.35 5.49 -7.76
C GLN A 108 4.48 5.56 -9.29
N ARG A 109 5.68 5.91 -9.80
CA ARG A 109 5.89 6.15 -11.24
C ARG A 109 5.50 4.93 -12.07
N LYS A 110 5.99 3.75 -11.70
CA LYS A 110 5.64 2.50 -12.40
C LYS A 110 4.13 2.30 -12.44
N TYR A 111 3.48 2.41 -11.28
CA TYR A 111 2.03 2.25 -11.19
C TYR A 111 1.29 3.26 -12.07
N CYS A 112 1.71 4.54 -12.06
CA CYS A 112 1.13 5.57 -12.93
C CYS A 112 1.24 5.22 -14.41
N LEU A 113 2.41 4.75 -14.86
CA LEU A 113 2.61 4.29 -16.25
C LEU A 113 1.74 3.07 -16.58
N ASP A 114 1.61 2.12 -15.66
CA ASP A 114 0.74 0.95 -15.84
C ASP A 114 -0.74 1.38 -15.93
N VAL A 115 -1.19 2.34 -15.12
CA VAL A 115 -2.55 2.91 -15.23
C VAL A 115 -2.77 3.56 -16.59
N LEU A 116 -1.84 4.40 -17.04
CA LEU A 116 -1.93 5.07 -18.35
C LEU A 116 -1.91 4.06 -19.51
N SER A 117 -1.09 3.02 -19.41
CA SER A 117 -1.03 1.94 -20.41
C SER A 117 -2.35 1.20 -20.51
N ASP A 118 -2.94 0.86 -19.38
CA ASP A 118 -4.19 0.08 -19.30
C ASP A 118 -5.40 0.81 -19.91
N ILE A 119 -5.35 2.14 -20.00
CA ILE A 119 -6.39 2.98 -20.61
C ILE A 119 -5.98 3.56 -21.98
N GLY A 120 -4.81 3.19 -22.50
CA GLY A 120 -4.32 3.66 -23.80
C GLY A 120 -3.90 5.14 -23.84
N MET A 121 -3.50 5.71 -22.70
CA MET A 121 -3.15 7.14 -22.55
C MET A 121 -1.66 7.39 -22.29
N LEU A 122 -0.77 6.41 -22.55
CA LEU A 122 0.69 6.58 -22.36
C LEU A 122 1.27 7.79 -23.10
N ASP A 123 0.80 8.04 -24.33
CA ASP A 123 1.30 9.12 -25.18
C ASP A 123 0.52 10.44 -25.01
N SER A 124 -0.35 10.51 -23.99
CA SER A 124 -1.12 11.73 -23.71
C SER A 124 -0.20 12.86 -23.23
N LYS A 125 -0.48 14.09 -23.68
CA LYS A 125 0.28 15.26 -23.24
C LYS A 125 0.01 15.53 -21.75
N PRO A 126 1.03 15.85 -20.95
CA PRO A 126 0.84 16.23 -19.56
C PRO A 126 0.06 17.54 -19.48
N VAL A 127 -0.76 17.67 -18.43
CA VAL A 127 -1.53 18.88 -18.12
C VAL A 127 -1.25 19.22 -16.65
N ASP A 128 -0.94 20.49 -16.39
CA ASP A 128 -0.61 20.97 -15.03
C ASP A 128 -1.84 21.06 -14.13
N THR A 129 -3.02 21.20 -14.72
CA THR A 129 -4.32 21.31 -14.04
C THR A 129 -5.13 20.02 -14.27
N PRO A 130 -5.23 19.12 -13.28
CA PRO A 130 -5.93 17.83 -13.45
C PRO A 130 -7.42 17.96 -13.81
N MET A 131 -8.08 19.03 -13.36
CA MET A 131 -9.50 19.32 -13.65
C MET A 131 -9.76 20.82 -13.46
N ASP A 132 -10.56 21.43 -14.33
CA ASP A 132 -11.04 22.81 -14.12
C ASP A 132 -12.05 22.81 -12.95
N PRO A 133 -11.80 23.58 -11.86
CA PRO A 133 -12.69 23.66 -10.70
C PRO A 133 -14.13 24.10 -11.02
N ASN A 134 -14.34 24.80 -12.14
CA ASN A 134 -15.66 25.25 -12.57
C ASN A 134 -16.42 24.18 -13.39
N THR A 135 -15.79 23.03 -13.66
CA THR A 135 -16.45 21.91 -14.34
C THR A 135 -17.56 21.37 -13.45
N LYS A 136 -18.81 21.55 -13.88
CA LYS A 136 -19.98 21.00 -13.22
C LYS A 136 -20.35 19.67 -13.87
N LEU A 137 -20.02 18.57 -13.19
CA LEU A 137 -20.49 17.24 -13.58
C LEU A 137 -21.91 17.05 -13.05
N VAL A 138 -22.88 16.82 -13.94
CA VAL A 138 -24.29 16.62 -13.57
C VAL A 138 -24.60 15.12 -13.54
N PRO A 139 -25.26 14.59 -12.50
CA PRO A 139 -25.50 13.14 -12.36
C PRO A 139 -26.23 12.47 -13.53
N ASP A 140 -27.14 13.20 -14.18
CA ASP A 140 -28.01 12.67 -15.25
C ASP A 140 -27.62 13.13 -16.66
N GLU A 141 -26.50 13.83 -16.79
CA GLU A 141 -26.03 14.33 -18.08
C GLU A 141 -25.27 13.24 -18.86
N GLY A 142 -25.60 13.09 -20.13
CA GLY A 142 -24.99 12.08 -21.01
C GLY A 142 -25.60 10.68 -20.85
N GLU A 143 -25.04 9.74 -21.62
CA GLU A 143 -25.51 8.37 -21.67
C GLU A 143 -24.83 7.52 -20.60
N LEU A 144 -25.52 6.50 -20.09
CA LEU A 144 -24.91 5.54 -19.17
C LEU A 144 -23.75 4.82 -19.87
N LEU A 145 -22.62 4.68 -19.17
CA LEU A 145 -21.50 3.91 -19.70
C LEU A 145 -21.91 2.46 -19.91
N THR A 146 -21.60 1.91 -21.10
CA THR A 146 -21.86 0.51 -21.43
C THR A 146 -21.14 -0.45 -20.49
N ASN A 147 -19.97 -0.05 -19.98
CA ASN A 147 -19.19 -0.83 -19.02
C ASN A 147 -18.81 0.01 -17.78
N PRO A 148 -19.67 0.07 -16.75
CA PRO A 148 -19.41 0.83 -15.53
C PRO A 148 -18.28 0.22 -14.67
N GLU A 149 -17.85 -1.02 -14.91
CA GLU A 149 -16.73 -1.62 -14.18
C GLU A 149 -15.39 -1.00 -14.56
N GLN A 150 -15.21 -0.64 -15.84
CA GLN A 150 -13.98 0.04 -16.28
C GLN A 150 -13.80 1.39 -15.59
N TYR A 151 -14.88 2.16 -15.47
CA TYR A 151 -14.90 3.42 -14.72
C TYR A 151 -14.54 3.20 -13.25
N ARG A 152 -15.25 2.30 -12.56
CA ARG A 152 -15.00 1.99 -11.14
C ARG A 152 -13.58 1.50 -10.90
N ARG A 153 -13.04 0.68 -11.81
CA ARG A 153 -11.65 0.20 -11.74
C ARG A 153 -10.65 1.35 -11.90
N LEU A 154 -10.88 2.27 -12.84
CA LEU A 154 -10.01 3.43 -13.04
C LEU A 154 -10.04 4.36 -11.82
N VAL A 155 -11.23 4.69 -11.32
CA VAL A 155 -11.37 5.51 -10.11
C VAL A 155 -10.69 4.85 -8.91
N GLY A 156 -10.81 3.53 -8.75
CA GLY A 156 -10.08 2.78 -7.73
C GLY A 156 -8.56 2.90 -7.85
N LYS A 157 -8.02 2.85 -9.07
CA LYS A 157 -6.59 3.06 -9.34
C LYS A 157 -6.15 4.50 -9.06
N LEU A 158 -6.95 5.49 -9.43
CA LEU A 158 -6.68 6.91 -9.15
C LEU A 158 -6.68 7.18 -7.63
N ASN A 159 -7.63 6.61 -6.89
CA ASN A 159 -7.67 6.70 -5.43
C ASN A 159 -6.38 6.16 -4.79
N TYR A 160 -5.77 5.12 -5.38
CA TYR A 160 -4.48 4.61 -4.92
C TYR A 160 -3.30 5.54 -5.24
N LEU A 161 -3.35 6.25 -6.37
CA LEU A 161 -2.33 7.22 -6.78
C LEU A 161 -2.28 8.45 -5.88
N ILE A 162 -3.40 8.86 -5.28
CA ILE A 162 -3.47 10.04 -4.38
C ILE A 162 -2.42 9.97 -3.26
N VAL A 163 -2.03 8.76 -2.83
CA VAL A 163 -1.01 8.54 -1.79
C VAL A 163 0.31 9.25 -2.12
N THR A 164 0.71 9.31 -3.40
CA THR A 164 1.93 10.04 -3.84
C THR A 164 1.65 11.21 -4.78
N ARG A 165 0.40 11.36 -5.27
CA ARG A 165 -0.06 12.42 -6.16
C ARG A 165 -1.24 13.18 -5.55
N PRO A 166 -1.03 13.98 -4.49
CA PRO A 166 -2.11 14.73 -3.85
C PRO A 166 -2.74 15.78 -4.79
N ASP A 167 -2.04 16.20 -5.84
CA ASP A 167 -2.51 17.14 -6.84
C ASP A 167 -3.75 16.66 -7.62
N ILE A 168 -3.93 15.34 -7.80
CA ILE A 168 -5.10 14.78 -8.49
C ILE A 168 -6.30 14.51 -7.56
N THR A 169 -6.18 14.81 -6.26
CA THR A 169 -7.21 14.48 -5.25
C THR A 169 -8.55 15.08 -5.58
N PHE A 170 -8.59 16.35 -5.99
CA PHE A 170 -9.83 17.04 -6.35
C PHE A 170 -10.55 16.34 -7.51
N ALA A 171 -9.83 16.14 -8.64
CA ALA A 171 -10.38 15.48 -9.81
C ALA A 171 -10.90 14.07 -9.48
N THR A 172 -10.11 13.30 -8.73
CA THR A 172 -10.47 11.94 -8.33
C THR A 172 -11.69 11.90 -7.40
N SER A 173 -11.80 12.87 -6.49
CA SER A 173 -12.95 12.99 -5.59
C SER A 173 -14.23 13.35 -6.34
N MET A 174 -14.16 14.20 -7.36
CA MET A 174 -15.30 14.55 -8.21
C MET A 174 -15.83 13.33 -8.96
N VAL A 175 -14.97 12.61 -9.70
CA VAL A 175 -15.38 11.40 -10.45
C VAL A 175 -15.85 10.26 -9.53
N SER A 176 -15.32 10.19 -8.30
CA SER A 176 -15.76 9.17 -7.33
C SER A 176 -17.22 9.30 -6.89
N GLN A 177 -17.87 10.44 -7.13
CA GLN A 177 -19.29 10.63 -6.79
C GLN A 177 -20.24 9.85 -7.71
N PHE A 178 -19.77 9.43 -8.88
CA PHE A 178 -20.60 8.81 -9.93
C PHE A 178 -20.40 7.30 -10.08
N LEU A 179 -19.83 6.63 -9.05
CA LEU A 179 -19.51 5.19 -9.10
C LEU A 179 -20.73 4.28 -9.30
N SER A 180 -21.94 4.71 -8.91
CA SER A 180 -23.15 3.90 -8.99
C SER A 180 -23.72 3.83 -10.41
N GLN A 181 -23.77 4.97 -11.10
CA GLN A 181 -24.33 5.13 -12.44
C GLN A 181 -23.45 6.09 -13.26
N PRO A 182 -22.22 5.68 -13.64
CA PRO A 182 -21.32 6.55 -14.36
C PRO A 182 -21.81 6.76 -15.80
N ARG A 183 -21.64 7.99 -16.30
CA ARG A 183 -22.10 8.42 -17.62
C ARG A 183 -20.94 8.92 -18.48
N THR A 184 -21.17 9.08 -19.79
CA THR A 184 -20.18 9.57 -20.75
C THR A 184 -19.65 10.98 -20.46
N SER A 185 -20.38 11.77 -19.68
CA SER A 185 -19.98 13.12 -19.24
C SER A 185 -19.05 13.12 -18.02
N HIS A 186 -19.01 12.01 -17.27
CA HIS A 186 -18.23 11.84 -16.02
C HIS A 186 -16.86 11.22 -16.26
#